data_AF-A0A2N4XHI2-F1
#
_entry.id   AF-A0A2N4XHI2-F1
#
_cell.length_a   1.000
_cell.length_b   1.000
_cell.length_c   1.000
_cell.angle_alpha   90.00
_cell.angle_beta   90.00
_cell.angle_gamma   90.00
#
_symmetry.space_group_name_H-M   'P 1'
#
loop_
_entity.id
_entity.type
_entity.pdbx_description
1 polymer ?
#
loop_
_entity_poly.entity_id
_entity_poly.type
_entity_poly.pdbx_seq_one_letter_code
_entity_poly.pdbx_strand_id
1 'polypeptide(L)'
;MKSFLFKTIVFLKKPSIIYRFLAIPVAFYAIFSIAIPDIQFNMASGKTVEMSFDQLIKTPKAELPRYLKIKDAVVPSGTYVYERSKKRGTLRGIYYPVYPEQKQSIKISGAKVDSLLKAANVKSSSLQNEADSSVSIPIMQDYSSTEAKLVIHDTHVQESDINDSTGHYFDSPTFSIEGRNSGDAIPDDIKSLFTEDGIKISNDAILLKKGETVMKTSSAIILSVVALIIGVLGILTFFPTNVLANWAGVSIVSEPAKNEGEASSPENKA
;
A
#
# COMPACT_ATOMS: atom_id res chain seq x y z
N MET A 1 0.20 22.86 -34.90
CA MET A 1 0.44 22.30 -33.55
C MET A 1 0.48 23.37 -32.45
N LYS A 2 1.29 24.44 -32.56
CA LYS A 2 1.38 25.53 -31.55
C LYS A 2 0.04 26.19 -31.21
N SER A 3 -0.79 26.50 -32.21
CA SER A 3 -2.12 27.07 -32.01
C SER A 3 -3.07 26.15 -31.21
N PHE A 4 -2.98 24.83 -31.39
CA PHE A 4 -3.76 23.87 -30.62
C PHE A 4 -3.34 23.85 -29.15
N LEU A 5 -2.02 23.76 -28.89
CA LEU A 5 -1.47 23.83 -27.53
C LEU A 5 -1.87 25.13 -26.81
N PHE A 6 -1.81 26.27 -27.51
CA PHE A 6 -2.25 27.55 -26.97
C PHE A 6 -3.72 27.53 -26.54
N LYS A 7 -4.62 27.03 -27.41
CA LYS A 7 -6.05 26.89 -27.09
C LYS A 7 -6.26 25.98 -25.88
N THR A 8 -5.54 24.87 -25.79
CA THR A 8 -5.59 23.95 -24.65
C THR A 8 -5.14 24.63 -23.35
N ILE A 9 -4.04 25.37 -23.36
CA ILE A 9 -3.53 26.07 -22.15
C ILE A 9 -4.52 27.16 -21.71
N VAL A 10 -5.07 27.94 -22.65
CA VAL A 10 -6.09 28.97 -22.34
C VAL A 10 -7.36 28.33 -21.76
N PHE A 11 -7.77 27.19 -22.29
CA PHE A 11 -8.89 26.42 -21.73
C PHE A 11 -8.58 25.93 -20.30
N LEU A 12 -7.38 25.40 -20.06
CA LEU A 12 -6.90 24.92 -18.75
C LEU A 12 -6.67 26.05 -17.72
N LYS A 13 -6.71 27.31 -18.13
CA LYS A 13 -6.71 28.47 -17.21
C LYS A 13 -8.08 28.82 -16.62
N LYS A 14 -9.18 28.32 -17.21
CA LYS A 14 -10.55 28.57 -16.72
C LYS A 14 -10.82 28.05 -15.29
N PRO A 15 -10.30 26.88 -14.88
CA PRO A 15 -10.40 26.43 -13.49
C PRO A 15 -9.73 27.40 -12.51
N SER A 16 -10.16 27.34 -11.25
CA SER A 16 -9.56 28.15 -10.18
C SER A 16 -8.05 27.92 -10.07
N ILE A 17 -7.33 28.92 -9.56
CA ILE A 17 -5.88 28.85 -9.36
C ILE A 17 -5.47 27.67 -8.47
N ILE A 18 -6.36 27.28 -7.54
CA ILE A 18 -6.15 26.16 -6.61
C ILE A 18 -6.01 24.84 -7.36
N TYR A 19 -6.89 24.55 -8.33
CA TYR A 19 -6.81 23.30 -9.11
C TYR A 19 -5.55 23.22 -9.97
N ARG A 20 -5.10 24.37 -10.49
CA ARG A 20 -3.86 24.46 -11.26
C ARG A 20 -2.63 24.20 -10.38
N PHE A 21 -2.66 24.72 -9.15
CA PHE A 21 -1.62 24.47 -8.17
C PHE A 21 -1.57 23.01 -7.73
N LEU A 22 -2.73 22.34 -7.58
CA LEU A 22 -2.82 20.93 -7.22
C LEU A 22 -2.38 19.97 -8.34
N ALA A 23 -2.52 20.36 -9.61
CA ALA A 23 -2.15 19.50 -10.73
C ALA A 23 -0.65 19.15 -10.75
N ILE A 24 0.21 20.09 -10.33
CA ILE A 24 1.67 19.90 -10.28
C ILE A 24 2.08 18.84 -9.25
N PRO A 25 1.80 18.98 -7.94
CA PRO A 25 2.18 17.99 -6.94
C PRO A 25 1.54 16.63 -7.19
N VAL A 26 0.32 16.57 -7.74
CA VAL A 26 -0.30 15.29 -8.15
C VAL A 26 0.47 14.62 -9.27
N ALA A 27 0.91 15.38 -10.29
CA ALA A 27 1.75 14.84 -11.36
C ALA A 27 3.11 14.35 -10.83
N PHE A 28 3.77 15.12 -9.95
CA PHE A 28 5.01 14.71 -9.30
C PHE A 28 4.80 13.43 -8.47
N TYR A 29 3.76 13.37 -7.65
CA TYR A 29 3.42 12.17 -6.89
C TYR A 29 3.20 10.94 -7.78
N ALA A 30 2.45 11.09 -8.89
CA ALA A 30 2.23 9.99 -9.83
C ALA A 30 3.55 9.49 -10.46
N ILE A 31 4.48 10.38 -10.79
CA ILE A 31 5.77 10.00 -11.37
C ILE A 31 6.66 9.35 -10.31
N PHE A 32 6.93 10.06 -9.22
CA PHE A 32 7.97 9.68 -8.26
C PHE A 32 7.52 8.63 -7.25
N SER A 33 6.24 8.60 -6.87
CA SER A 33 5.72 7.67 -5.86
C SER A 33 5.06 6.43 -6.48
N ILE A 34 4.56 6.52 -7.72
CA ILE A 34 3.87 5.38 -8.38
C ILE A 34 4.72 4.80 -9.50
N ALA A 35 5.06 5.59 -10.52
CA ALA A 35 5.64 5.05 -11.75
C ALA A 35 7.12 4.66 -11.61
N ILE A 36 7.96 5.56 -11.09
CA ILE A 36 9.41 5.32 -10.97
C ILE A 36 9.72 4.07 -10.15
N PRO A 37 9.11 3.85 -8.96
CA PRO A 37 9.49 2.68 -8.17
C PRO A 37 9.06 1.35 -8.83
N ASP A 38 8.02 1.36 -9.69
CA ASP A 38 7.63 0.17 -10.48
C ASP A 38 8.56 -0.02 -11.68
N ILE A 39 9.01 1.05 -12.34
CA ILE A 39 10.03 0.96 -13.39
C ILE A 39 11.32 0.37 -12.81
N GLN A 40 11.79 0.88 -11.66
CA GLN A 40 12.98 0.39 -10.99
C GLN A 40 12.84 -1.09 -10.61
N PHE A 41 11.69 -1.49 -10.04
CA PHE A 41 11.42 -2.89 -9.71
C PHE A 41 11.47 -3.81 -10.93
N ASN A 42 10.81 -3.41 -12.02
CA ASN A 42 10.79 -4.19 -13.25
C ASN A 42 12.16 -4.25 -13.93
N MET A 43 13.00 -3.22 -13.79
CA MET A 43 14.38 -3.22 -14.30
C MET A 43 15.32 -4.10 -13.49
N ALA A 44 15.11 -4.22 -12.17
CA ALA A 44 15.99 -4.98 -11.29
C ALA A 44 15.86 -6.51 -11.48
N SER A 45 14.64 -7.01 -11.67
CA SER A 45 14.36 -8.41 -12.03
C SER A 45 12.87 -8.69 -12.24
N GLY A 46 11.97 -7.78 -11.81
CA GLY A 46 10.53 -8.01 -11.77
C GLY A 46 10.11 -9.12 -10.79
N LYS A 47 11.03 -9.61 -9.96
CA LYS A 47 10.77 -10.66 -8.97
C LYS A 47 10.74 -10.08 -7.57
N THR A 48 9.84 -10.60 -6.76
CA THR A 48 9.72 -10.27 -5.34
C THR A 48 11.04 -10.55 -4.62
N VAL A 49 11.51 -9.60 -3.81
CA VAL A 49 12.75 -9.78 -3.05
C VAL A 49 12.45 -10.62 -1.82
N GLU A 50 13.11 -11.76 -1.70
CA GLU A 50 12.96 -12.63 -0.54
C GLU A 50 13.88 -12.17 0.59
N MET A 51 13.32 -11.96 1.79
CA MET A 51 14.07 -11.53 2.96
C MET A 51 13.59 -12.24 4.23
N SER A 52 14.45 -12.32 5.24
CA SER A 52 14.04 -12.82 6.55
C SER A 52 13.33 -11.74 7.36
N PHE A 53 12.53 -12.14 8.35
CA PHE A 53 11.84 -11.24 9.27
C PHE A 53 12.83 -10.37 10.04
N ASP A 54 13.96 -10.96 10.46
CA ASP A 54 15.06 -10.25 11.11
C ASP A 54 15.73 -9.21 10.20
N GLN A 55 15.91 -9.53 8.91
CA GLN A 55 16.44 -8.60 7.94
C GLN A 55 15.47 -7.45 7.69
N LEU A 56 14.17 -7.75 7.59
CA LEU A 56 13.12 -6.75 7.39
C LEU A 56 13.15 -5.68 8.48
N ILE A 57 13.19 -6.10 9.76
CA ILE A 57 13.15 -5.16 10.89
C ILE A 57 14.44 -4.33 11.00
N LYS A 58 15.59 -4.91 10.65
CA LYS A 58 16.88 -4.22 10.73
C LYS A 58 17.11 -3.26 9.55
N THR A 59 16.40 -3.45 8.44
CA THR A 59 16.54 -2.60 7.26
C THR A 59 15.78 -1.28 7.45
N PRO A 60 16.41 -0.12 7.24
CA PRO A 60 15.71 1.16 7.28
C PRO A 60 14.53 1.19 6.29
N LYS A 61 13.40 1.80 6.69
CA LYS A 61 12.18 1.84 5.84
C LYS A 61 12.41 2.39 4.43
N ALA A 62 13.36 3.32 4.28
CA ALA A 62 13.71 3.93 3.00
C ALA A 62 14.48 2.99 2.04
N GLU A 63 15.13 1.95 2.57
CA GLU A 63 15.91 0.98 1.81
C GLU A 63 15.14 -0.32 1.54
N LEU A 64 13.94 -0.45 2.10
CA LEU A 64 13.10 -1.62 1.90
C LEU A 64 12.69 -1.75 0.42
N PRO A 65 12.85 -2.94 -0.18
CA PRO A 65 12.35 -3.20 -1.52
C PRO A 65 10.85 -2.92 -1.64
N ARG A 66 10.41 -2.53 -2.83
CA ARG A 66 8.99 -2.25 -3.06
C ARG A 66 8.11 -3.50 -2.93
N TYR A 67 8.57 -4.65 -3.40
CA TYR A 67 7.83 -5.91 -3.31
C TYR A 67 8.72 -6.94 -2.62
N LEU A 68 8.21 -7.51 -1.53
CA LEU A 68 8.98 -8.39 -0.67
C LEU A 68 8.18 -9.59 -0.19
N LYS A 69 8.89 -10.70 0.01
CA LYS A 69 8.38 -11.98 0.48
C LYS A 69 9.18 -12.41 1.71
N ILE A 70 8.47 -12.72 2.79
CA ILE A 70 9.08 -13.13 4.06
C ILE A 70 9.10 -14.65 4.14
N LYS A 71 10.27 -15.22 4.45
CA LYS A 71 10.50 -16.68 4.43
C LYS A 71 10.28 -17.37 5.77
N ASP A 72 10.62 -16.70 6.85
CA ASP A 72 10.73 -17.24 8.22
C ASP A 72 9.76 -16.52 9.14
N ALA A 73 8.50 -16.43 8.70
CA ALA A 73 7.46 -15.75 9.43
C ALA A 73 6.16 -16.55 9.41
N VAL A 74 5.36 -16.33 10.44
CA VAL A 74 4.12 -17.04 10.69
C VAL A 74 3.00 -16.06 11.01
N VAL A 75 1.78 -16.45 10.62
CA VAL A 75 0.55 -15.77 10.99
C VAL A 75 -0.17 -16.66 12.00
N PRO A 76 -0.37 -16.22 13.25
CA PRO A 76 -1.13 -16.99 14.22
C PRO A 76 -2.56 -17.19 13.71
N SER A 77 -3.06 -18.42 13.77
CA SER A 77 -4.40 -18.73 13.31
C SER A 77 -5.44 -17.89 14.05
N GLY A 78 -6.36 -17.27 13.31
CA GLY A 78 -7.43 -16.47 13.89
C GLY A 78 -7.06 -15.05 14.32
N THR A 79 -5.81 -14.61 14.17
CA THR A 79 -5.43 -13.22 14.46
C THR A 79 -5.55 -12.38 13.18
N TYR A 80 -6.74 -11.85 12.91
CA TYR A 80 -6.95 -10.92 11.79
C TYR A 80 -8.17 -10.02 12.04
N VAL A 81 -8.15 -8.84 11.42
CA VAL A 81 -9.19 -7.82 11.53
C VAL A 81 -9.80 -7.57 10.16
N TYR A 82 -11.13 -7.48 10.12
CA TYR A 82 -11.87 -7.18 8.88
C TYR A 82 -11.93 -5.68 8.59
N GLU A 83 -11.62 -5.29 7.35
CA GLU A 83 -11.99 -3.98 6.83
C GLU A 83 -13.29 -4.09 6.02
N ARG A 84 -14.36 -3.46 6.48
CA ARG A 84 -15.66 -3.47 5.79
C ARG A 84 -16.05 -2.10 5.26
N SER A 85 -16.71 -2.09 4.11
CA SER A 85 -17.27 -0.89 3.51
C SER A 85 -18.43 -0.35 4.35
N LYS A 86 -18.27 0.83 4.97
CA LYS A 86 -19.32 1.50 5.77
C LYS A 86 -20.68 1.64 5.06
N LYS A 87 -20.68 1.72 3.72
CA LYS A 87 -21.91 1.91 2.91
C LYS A 87 -22.63 0.61 2.54
N ARG A 88 -21.91 -0.52 2.42
CA ARG A 88 -22.45 -1.77 1.84
C ARG A 88 -22.25 -2.99 2.75
N GLY A 89 -21.50 -2.87 3.84
CA GLY A 89 -21.14 -4.00 4.72
C GLY A 89 -20.20 -5.03 4.09
N THR A 90 -19.86 -4.86 2.81
CA THR A 90 -19.00 -5.78 2.04
C THR A 90 -17.57 -5.75 2.56
N LEU A 91 -16.94 -6.92 2.64
CA LEU A 91 -15.51 -7.07 2.90
C LEU A 91 -14.70 -6.29 1.85
N ARG A 92 -13.73 -5.49 2.31
CA ARG A 92 -12.75 -4.77 1.48
C ARG A 92 -11.37 -5.40 1.55
N GLY A 93 -11.06 -6.00 2.69
CA GLY A 93 -9.81 -6.67 2.93
C GLY A 93 -9.70 -7.11 4.38
N ILE A 94 -8.60 -7.80 4.68
CA ILE A 94 -8.24 -8.18 6.04
C ILE A 94 -6.85 -7.65 6.39
N TYR A 95 -6.66 -7.34 7.67
CA TYR A 95 -5.37 -7.05 8.25
C TYR A 95 -4.96 -8.20 9.14
N TYR A 96 -3.73 -8.68 9.06
CA TYR A 96 -3.22 -9.70 9.97
C TYR A 96 -1.77 -9.42 10.38
N PRO A 97 -1.44 -9.58 11.69
CA PRO A 97 -0.09 -9.42 12.19
C PRO A 97 0.76 -10.62 11.78
N VAL A 98 2.05 -10.36 11.65
CA VAL A 98 3.05 -11.37 11.30
C VAL A 98 4.14 -11.38 12.34
N TYR A 99 4.57 -12.58 12.72
CA TYR A 99 5.59 -12.83 13.73
C TYR A 99 6.75 -13.63 13.14
N PRO A 100 7.97 -13.51 13.72
CA PRO A 100 9.08 -14.37 13.31
C PRO A 100 8.75 -15.81 13.65
N GLU A 101 9.09 -16.73 12.76
CA GLU A 101 9.00 -18.15 13.02
C GLU A 101 9.99 -18.52 14.13
N GLN A 102 9.50 -18.73 15.34
CA GLN A 102 10.35 -19.19 16.44
C GLN A 102 10.50 -20.70 16.34
N LYS A 103 11.68 -21.17 15.95
CA LYS A 103 12.03 -22.60 15.99
C LYS A 103 12.23 -23.05 17.45
N GLN A 104 11.14 -23.26 18.19
CA GLN A 104 11.22 -23.97 19.47
C GLN A 104 11.12 -25.48 19.23
N SER A 105 12.26 -26.14 19.02
CA SER A 105 12.33 -27.59 19.15
C SER A 105 12.57 -27.94 20.62
N ILE A 106 11.52 -28.34 21.34
CA ILE A 106 11.74 -29.02 22.62
C ILE A 106 12.21 -30.43 22.28
N LYS A 107 13.50 -30.72 22.49
CA LYS A 107 13.98 -32.10 22.59
C LYS A 107 13.39 -32.70 23.87
N ILE A 108 12.23 -33.34 23.76
CA ILE A 108 11.68 -34.11 24.87
C ILE A 108 12.48 -35.42 24.93
N SER A 109 13.20 -35.65 26.04
CA SER A 109 13.82 -36.96 26.25
C SER A 109 12.72 -38.02 26.38
N GLY A 110 12.92 -39.21 25.79
CA GLY A 110 11.89 -40.27 25.72
C GLY A 110 11.24 -40.60 27.07
N ALA A 111 11.97 -40.46 28.18
CA ALA A 111 11.46 -40.67 29.54
C ALA A 111 10.31 -39.71 29.94
N LYS A 112 10.28 -38.47 29.42
CA LYS A 112 9.18 -37.52 29.70
C LYS A 112 7.93 -37.82 28.87
N VAL A 113 8.09 -38.33 27.65
CA VAL A 113 6.97 -38.70 26.77
C VAL A 113 6.14 -39.82 27.40
N ASP A 114 6.79 -40.84 27.95
CA ASP A 114 6.12 -41.96 28.64
C ASP A 114 5.31 -41.51 29.87
N SER A 115 5.82 -40.53 30.61
CA SER A 115 5.12 -39.97 31.78
C SER A 115 3.87 -39.16 31.39
N LEU A 116 3.91 -38.45 30.26
CA LEU A 116 2.78 -37.67 29.74
C LEU A 116 1.72 -38.57 29.09
N LEU A 117 2.12 -39.62 28.37
CA LEU A 117 1.20 -40.61 27.79
C LEU A 117 0.44 -41.40 28.86
N LYS A 118 1.12 -41.74 29.98
CA LYS A 118 0.48 -42.36 31.15
C LYS A 118 -0.49 -41.40 31.85
N ALA A 119 -0.16 -40.11 31.95
CA ALA A 119 -1.06 -39.11 32.52
C ALA A 119 -2.30 -38.85 31.64
N ALA A 120 -2.17 -39.01 30.31
CA ALA A 120 -3.25 -38.84 29.34
C ALA A 120 -4.12 -40.10 29.11
N ASN A 121 -3.83 -41.21 29.79
CA ASN A 121 -4.56 -42.49 29.70
C ASN A 121 -4.68 -43.05 28.26
N VAL A 122 -3.69 -42.75 27.41
CA VAL A 122 -3.64 -43.25 26.03
C VAL A 122 -3.00 -44.64 26.03
N LYS A 123 -3.72 -45.65 25.56
CA LYS A 123 -3.18 -47.03 25.42
C LYS A 123 -1.98 -47.01 24.47
N SER A 124 -0.81 -47.34 25.00
CA SER A 124 0.51 -47.33 24.35
C SER A 124 0.72 -48.38 23.25
N SER A 125 -0.34 -49.01 22.73
CA SER A 125 -0.26 -50.12 21.79
C SER A 125 -0.17 -49.71 20.31
N SER A 126 -0.18 -48.41 19.98
CA SER A 126 -0.13 -47.92 18.59
C SER A 126 1.15 -47.15 18.20
N LEU A 127 2.15 -47.06 19.09
CA LEU A 127 3.39 -46.29 18.84
C LEU A 127 4.69 -47.09 19.05
N GLN A 128 4.61 -48.42 19.14
CA GLN A 128 5.79 -49.28 19.13
C GLN A 128 6.22 -49.55 17.70
N ASN A 129 6.83 -48.57 17.05
CA ASN A 129 7.77 -48.74 15.94
C ASN A 129 8.30 -47.34 15.57
N GLU A 130 9.33 -46.89 16.27
CA GLU A 130 10.40 -46.01 15.76
C GLU A 130 11.24 -45.50 16.95
N ALA A 131 12.25 -46.27 17.31
CA ALA A 131 13.19 -45.95 18.39
C ALA A 131 14.29 -44.96 17.96
N ASP A 132 14.04 -44.08 16.98
CA ASP A 132 15.01 -43.06 16.55
C ASP A 132 14.40 -41.72 16.11
N SER A 133 13.09 -41.54 16.27
CA SER A 133 12.38 -40.37 15.78
C SER A 133 12.16 -39.37 16.91
N SER A 134 12.90 -38.27 16.93
CA SER A 134 12.57 -37.10 17.75
C SER A 134 11.18 -36.59 17.34
N VAL A 135 10.15 -36.94 18.12
CA VAL A 135 8.78 -36.46 17.88
C VAL A 135 8.73 -34.97 18.21
N SER A 136 8.69 -34.12 17.17
CA SER A 136 8.45 -32.69 17.30
C SER A 136 6.95 -32.45 17.49
N ILE A 137 6.54 -32.13 18.72
CA ILE A 137 5.17 -31.66 18.97
C ILE A 137 5.16 -30.14 18.73
N PRO A 138 4.38 -29.62 17.77
CA PRO A 138 4.22 -28.17 17.61
C PRO A 138 3.49 -27.63 18.84
N ILE A 139 4.15 -26.74 19.58
CA ILE A 139 3.52 -26.03 20.68
C ILE A 139 2.77 -24.85 20.06
N MET A 140 1.46 -24.74 20.33
CA MET A 140 0.72 -23.52 20.00
C MET A 140 1.37 -22.35 20.73
N GLN A 141 1.94 -21.46 19.95
CA GLN A 141 2.78 -20.40 20.46
C GLN A 141 1.92 -19.23 20.92
N ASP A 142 2.09 -18.83 22.18
CA ASP A 142 1.40 -17.68 22.75
C ASP A 142 2.10 -16.37 22.33
N TYR A 143 1.47 -15.64 21.42
CA TYR A 143 1.95 -14.35 20.92
C TYR A 143 1.40 -13.16 21.71
N SER A 144 0.59 -13.36 22.76
CA SER A 144 -0.05 -12.28 23.54
C SER A 144 0.93 -11.29 24.17
N SER A 145 2.17 -11.74 24.42
CA SER A 145 3.25 -10.92 24.97
C SER A 145 4.16 -10.29 23.91
N THR A 146 4.05 -10.72 22.64
CA THR A 146 4.94 -10.29 21.56
C THR A 146 4.30 -9.16 20.77
N GLU A 147 5.05 -8.07 20.59
CA GLU A 147 4.64 -6.94 19.76
C GLU A 147 4.89 -7.25 18.27
N ALA A 148 3.85 -7.21 17.46
CA ALA A 148 3.94 -7.40 16.02
C ALA A 148 4.54 -6.16 15.34
N LYS A 149 5.60 -6.39 14.56
CA LYS A 149 6.32 -5.35 13.80
C LYS A 149 6.00 -5.36 12.31
N LEU A 150 5.17 -6.30 11.87
CA LEU A 150 4.74 -6.45 10.49
C LEU A 150 3.24 -6.76 10.48
N VAL A 151 2.51 -6.06 9.63
CA VAL A 151 1.10 -6.31 9.35
C VAL A 151 0.91 -6.41 7.84
N ILE A 152 0.14 -7.40 7.40
CA ILE A 152 -0.27 -7.52 6.02
C ILE A 152 -1.69 -7.02 5.89
N HIS A 153 -1.95 -6.20 4.87
CA HIS A 153 -3.28 -5.87 4.38
C HIS A 153 -3.53 -6.61 3.07
N ASP A 154 -4.47 -7.55 3.06
CA ASP A 154 -4.89 -8.26 1.85
C ASP A 154 -6.28 -7.82 1.43
N THR A 155 -6.36 -7.11 0.30
CA THR A 155 -7.62 -6.60 -0.28
C THR A 155 -8.31 -7.60 -1.22
N HIS A 156 -7.70 -8.74 -1.49
CA HIS A 156 -8.22 -9.73 -2.45
C HIS A 156 -8.94 -10.89 -1.78
N VAL A 157 -8.93 -10.93 -0.44
CA VAL A 157 -9.64 -11.94 0.34
C VAL A 157 -11.13 -11.72 0.25
N GLN A 158 -11.86 -12.79 -0.07
CA GLN A 158 -13.30 -12.83 -0.10
C GLN A 158 -13.85 -13.46 1.18
N GLU A 159 -15.11 -13.18 1.45
CA GLU A 159 -15.78 -13.64 2.66
C GLU A 159 -15.88 -15.18 2.71
N SER A 160 -15.95 -15.84 1.55
CA SER A 160 -15.86 -17.31 1.42
C SER A 160 -14.52 -17.88 1.83
N ASP A 161 -13.42 -17.15 1.60
CA ASP A 161 -12.06 -17.63 1.88
C ASP A 161 -11.81 -17.75 3.39
N ILE A 162 -12.58 -17.01 4.18
CA ILE A 162 -12.47 -16.91 5.63
C ILE A 162 -13.58 -17.72 6.35
N ASN A 163 -14.80 -17.72 5.81
CA ASN A 163 -15.99 -18.28 6.47
C ASN A 163 -16.23 -19.77 6.24
N ASP A 164 -15.51 -20.42 5.31
CA ASP A 164 -15.55 -21.87 5.25
C ASP A 164 -15.04 -22.40 6.60
N SER A 165 -15.85 -23.25 7.25
CA SER A 165 -15.71 -23.77 8.62
C SER A 165 -14.38 -24.49 8.93
N THR A 166 -13.43 -24.43 8.02
CA THR A 166 -12.10 -25.02 8.03
C THR A 166 -10.96 -23.99 7.89
N GLY A 167 -11.24 -22.68 7.75
CA GLY A 167 -10.22 -21.62 7.90
C GLY A 167 -9.03 -21.69 6.93
N HIS A 168 -9.23 -22.24 5.73
CA HIS A 168 -8.14 -22.63 4.82
C HIS A 168 -7.31 -21.49 4.23
N TYR A 169 -7.70 -20.22 4.36
CA TYR A 169 -6.95 -19.12 3.74
C TYR A 169 -5.47 -19.11 4.19
N PHE A 170 -5.22 -19.24 5.50
CA PHE A 170 -3.86 -19.27 6.06
C PHE A 170 -3.19 -20.64 5.91
N ASP A 171 -3.99 -21.71 5.82
CA ASP A 171 -3.50 -23.09 5.70
C ASP A 171 -3.30 -23.52 4.23
N SER A 172 -3.61 -22.66 3.27
CA SER A 172 -3.48 -22.95 1.84
C SER A 172 -2.00 -23.21 1.49
N PRO A 173 -1.69 -24.23 0.67
CA PRO A 173 -0.31 -24.48 0.22
C PRO A 173 0.25 -23.36 -0.65
N THR A 174 -0.62 -22.49 -1.18
CA THR A 174 -0.22 -21.29 -1.93
C THR A 174 -0.13 -20.05 -1.05
N PHE A 175 -0.43 -20.15 0.25
CA PHE A 175 -0.30 -19.05 1.17
C PHE A 175 1.17 -18.63 1.29
N SER A 176 1.42 -17.35 1.02
CA SER A 176 2.69 -16.72 1.27
C SER A 176 2.50 -15.38 1.99
N ILE A 177 3.50 -15.04 2.78
CA ILE A 177 3.61 -13.73 3.43
C ILE A 177 4.42 -12.83 2.51
N GLU A 178 3.71 -12.12 1.64
CA GLU A 178 4.29 -11.21 0.68
C GLU A 178 3.39 -10.01 0.43
N GLY A 179 3.98 -8.93 -0.06
CA GLY A 179 3.21 -7.76 -0.45
C GLY A 179 4.08 -6.59 -0.88
N ARG A 180 3.39 -5.53 -1.32
CA ARG A 180 3.99 -4.25 -1.66
C ARG A 180 4.21 -3.43 -0.40
N ASN A 181 5.45 -3.04 -0.15
CA ASN A 181 5.77 -1.98 0.80
C ASN A 181 5.39 -0.63 0.16
N SER A 182 4.37 0.00 0.71
CA SER A 182 3.90 1.33 0.27
C SER A 182 4.50 2.47 1.09
N GLY A 183 5.15 2.17 2.23
CA GLY A 183 5.56 3.16 3.21
C GLY A 183 4.39 3.73 4.03
N ASP A 184 3.16 3.31 3.75
CA ASP A 184 1.98 3.73 4.49
C ASP A 184 2.02 3.21 5.93
N ALA A 185 1.52 4.01 6.86
CA ALA A 185 1.29 3.57 8.22
C ALA A 185 0.03 2.70 8.29
N ILE A 186 -0.03 1.81 9.30
CA ILE A 186 -1.25 1.08 9.62
C ILE A 186 -2.29 2.10 10.13
N PRO A 187 -3.52 2.10 9.59
CA PRO A 187 -4.59 2.98 10.06
C PRO A 187 -4.87 2.84 11.57
N ASP A 188 -5.15 3.95 12.25
CA ASP A 188 -5.33 3.97 13.71
C ASP A 188 -6.57 3.19 14.17
N ASP A 189 -7.63 3.15 13.36
CA ASP A 189 -8.81 2.33 13.60
C ASP A 189 -8.47 0.83 13.57
N ILE A 190 -7.66 0.39 12.61
CA ILE A 190 -7.17 -0.99 12.54
C ILE A 190 -6.27 -1.33 13.73
N LYS A 191 -5.37 -0.43 14.14
CA LYS A 191 -4.54 -0.64 15.34
C LYS A 191 -5.39 -0.77 16.61
N SER A 192 -6.46 0.02 16.70
CA SER A 192 -7.38 -0.02 17.84
C SER A 192 -8.09 -1.37 17.92
N LEU A 193 -8.57 -1.89 16.79
CA LEU A 193 -9.19 -3.22 16.71
C LEU A 193 -8.23 -4.34 17.15
N PHE A 194 -6.97 -4.32 16.71
CA PHE A 194 -5.98 -5.27 17.22
C PHE A 194 -5.76 -5.15 18.72
N THR A 195 -5.73 -3.92 19.25
CA THR A 195 -5.53 -3.68 20.68
C THR A 195 -6.71 -4.18 21.51
N GLU A 196 -7.95 -4.04 21.01
CA GLU A 196 -9.16 -4.59 21.61
C GLU A 196 -9.10 -6.12 21.72
N ASP A 197 -8.51 -6.79 20.73
CA ASP A 197 -8.27 -8.25 20.72
C ASP A 197 -7.01 -8.67 21.51
N GLY A 198 -6.35 -7.74 22.23
CA GLY A 198 -5.16 -8.00 23.02
C GLY A 198 -3.87 -8.18 22.20
N ILE A 199 -3.90 -7.87 20.91
CA ILE A 199 -2.76 -7.95 20.00
C ILE A 199 -2.00 -6.63 20.03
N LYS A 200 -0.73 -6.68 20.43
CA LYS A 200 0.15 -5.50 20.46
C LYS A 200 0.79 -5.27 19.09
N ILE A 201 0.55 -4.11 18.49
CA ILE A 201 1.16 -3.69 17.23
C ILE A 201 2.16 -2.58 17.52
N SER A 202 3.39 -2.71 17.00
CA SER A 202 4.40 -1.67 17.15
C SER A 202 4.00 -0.38 16.44
N ASN A 203 4.34 0.76 17.04
CA ASN A 203 4.15 2.07 16.42
C ASN A 203 4.95 2.22 15.10
N ASP A 204 6.09 1.54 15.00
CA ASP A 204 6.93 1.53 13.81
C ASP A 204 6.65 0.35 12.86
N ALA A 205 5.57 -0.42 13.10
CA ALA A 205 5.25 -1.59 12.31
C ALA A 205 5.18 -1.28 10.80
N ILE A 206 5.65 -2.25 10.02
CA ILE A 206 5.67 -2.19 8.56
C ILE A 206 4.33 -2.72 8.05
N LEU A 207 3.72 -2.00 7.11
CA LEU A 207 2.52 -2.44 6.41
C LEU A 207 2.88 -2.92 5.01
N LEU A 208 2.55 -4.18 4.69
CA LEU A 208 2.62 -4.69 3.32
C LEU A 208 1.22 -4.89 2.77
N LYS A 209 1.03 -4.47 1.52
CA LYS A 209 -0.24 -4.65 0.79
C LYS A 209 -0.15 -5.87 -0.12
N LYS A 210 -0.88 -6.93 0.22
CA LYS A 210 -0.89 -8.19 -0.52
C LYS A 210 -1.85 -8.13 -1.71
N GLY A 211 -1.46 -8.80 -2.78
CA GLY A 211 -2.22 -8.87 -4.03
C GLY A 211 -2.17 -7.61 -4.90
N GLU A 212 -1.50 -6.54 -4.47
CA GLU A 212 -1.26 -5.40 -5.36
C GLU A 212 -0.32 -5.80 -6.50
N THR A 213 -0.84 -5.78 -7.72
CA THR A 213 -0.09 -6.18 -8.90
C THR A 213 0.92 -5.12 -9.32
N VAL A 214 2.11 -5.58 -9.70
CA VAL A 214 3.17 -4.74 -10.25
C VAL A 214 2.67 -4.08 -11.53
N MET A 215 2.76 -2.75 -11.62
CA MET A 215 2.46 -2.07 -12.87
C MET A 215 3.49 -2.49 -13.92
N LYS A 216 3.03 -2.95 -15.08
CA LYS A 216 3.91 -3.27 -16.22
C LYS A 216 4.75 -2.05 -16.58
N THR A 217 6.01 -2.26 -16.98
CA THR A 217 6.93 -1.18 -17.38
C THR A 217 6.32 -0.24 -18.42
N SER A 218 5.62 -0.79 -19.42
CA SER A 218 4.95 0.02 -20.45
C SER A 218 3.86 0.92 -19.86
N SER A 219 3.03 0.40 -18.96
CA SER A 219 1.99 1.17 -18.26
C SER A 219 2.61 2.25 -17.37
N ALA A 220 3.70 1.94 -16.66
CA ALA A 220 4.40 2.92 -15.82
C ALA A 220 5.06 4.04 -16.64
N ILE A 221 5.61 3.72 -17.82
CA ILE A 221 6.14 4.72 -18.76
C ILE A 221 5.00 5.62 -19.27
N ILE A 222 3.88 5.04 -19.71
CA ILE A 222 2.71 5.81 -20.17
C ILE A 222 2.21 6.74 -19.07
N LEU A 223 2.06 6.23 -17.83
CA LEU A 223 1.67 7.04 -16.68
C LEU A 223 2.65 8.20 -16.45
N SER A 224 3.96 7.93 -16.52
CA SER A 224 5.01 8.96 -16.36
C SER A 224 4.90 10.05 -17.43
N VAL A 225 4.71 9.67 -18.69
CA VAL A 225 4.59 10.61 -19.81
C VAL A 225 3.32 11.45 -19.68
N VAL A 226 2.18 10.82 -19.37
CA VAL A 226 0.90 11.53 -19.18
C VAL A 226 0.99 12.50 -18.00
N ALA A 227 1.52 12.05 -16.86
CA ALA A 227 1.71 12.90 -15.69
C ALA A 227 2.66 14.07 -15.98
N LEU A 228 3.75 13.83 -16.72
CA LEU A 228 4.68 14.89 -17.13
C LEU A 228 3.99 15.94 -18.02
N ILE A 229 3.19 15.50 -19.00
CA ILE A 229 2.42 16.41 -19.86
C ILE A 229 1.44 17.24 -19.02
N ILE A 230 0.72 16.62 -18.08
CA ILE A 230 -0.20 17.32 -17.18
C ILE A 230 0.56 18.34 -16.31
N GLY A 231 1.69 17.95 -15.74
CA GLY A 231 2.52 18.84 -14.92
C GLY A 231 3.03 20.04 -15.70
N VAL A 232 3.56 19.83 -16.92
CA VAL A 232 4.02 20.89 -17.80
C VAL A 232 2.88 21.81 -18.22
N LEU A 233 1.72 21.25 -18.63
CA LEU A 233 0.54 22.05 -18.97
C LEU A 233 0.07 22.86 -17.77
N GLY A 234 0.08 22.28 -16.57
CA GLY A 234 -0.22 22.94 -15.30
C GLY A 234 0.69 24.14 -15.06
N ILE A 235 2.01 23.97 -15.20
CA ILE A 235 2.99 25.06 -15.08
C ILE A 235 2.73 26.17 -16.11
N LEU A 236 2.45 25.78 -17.36
CA LEU A 236 2.16 26.75 -18.43
C LEU A 236 0.91 27.59 -18.16
N THR A 237 -0.05 27.10 -17.36
CA THR A 237 -1.24 27.88 -16.99
C THR A 237 -0.95 29.08 -16.09
N PHE A 238 0.24 29.17 -15.48
CA PHE A 238 0.65 30.30 -14.64
C PHE A 238 1.25 31.47 -15.45
N PHE A 239 1.65 31.23 -16.69
CA PHE A 239 2.20 32.30 -17.54
C PHE A 239 1.11 33.27 -17.99
N PRO A 240 1.35 34.58 -18.08
CA PRO A 240 0.42 35.54 -18.65
C PRO A 240 -0.04 35.17 -20.07
N THR A 241 -1.29 35.43 -20.43
CA THR A 241 -1.87 35.00 -21.72
C THR A 241 -1.19 35.66 -22.91
N ASN A 242 -0.75 36.91 -22.79
CA ASN A 242 0.06 37.63 -23.77
C ASN A 242 1.40 36.93 -24.03
N VAL A 243 2.08 36.45 -23.00
CA VAL A 243 3.35 35.70 -23.14
C VAL A 243 3.11 34.40 -23.94
N LEU A 244 2.05 33.66 -23.59
CA LEU A 244 1.69 32.41 -24.27
C LEU A 244 1.27 32.63 -25.73
N ALA A 245 0.54 33.71 -26.01
CA ALA A 245 0.08 34.03 -27.35
C ALA A 245 1.23 34.47 -28.26
N ASN A 246 2.15 35.29 -27.75
CA ASN A 246 3.38 35.65 -28.46
C ASN A 246 4.20 34.41 -28.81
N TRP A 247 4.38 33.49 -27.86
CA TRP A 247 5.07 32.21 -28.11
C TRP A 247 4.36 31.35 -29.18
N ALA A 248 3.03 31.36 -29.17
CA ALA A 248 2.22 30.62 -30.12
C ALA A 248 2.09 31.29 -31.50
N GLY A 249 2.60 32.52 -31.66
CA GLY A 249 2.43 33.33 -32.88
C GLY A 249 0.99 33.78 -33.10
N VAL A 250 0.22 33.96 -32.02
CA VAL A 250 -1.18 34.38 -32.05
C VAL A 250 -1.28 35.83 -31.61
N SER A 251 -1.76 36.71 -32.49
CA SER A 251 -2.06 38.10 -32.14
C SER A 251 -3.31 38.15 -31.26
N ILE A 252 -3.16 38.60 -30.01
CA ILE A 252 -4.31 38.92 -29.16
C ILE A 252 -4.74 40.34 -29.52
N VAL A 253 -5.90 40.51 -30.12
CA VAL A 253 -6.50 41.83 -30.29
C VAL A 253 -6.90 42.31 -28.89
N SER A 254 -6.17 43.28 -28.34
CA SER A 254 -6.58 43.97 -27.12
C SER A 254 -7.88 44.72 -27.41
N GLU A 255 -8.95 44.37 -26.70
CA GLU A 255 -10.20 45.14 -26.74
C GLU A 255 -9.86 46.60 -26.38
N PRO A 256 -10.26 47.59 -27.21
CA PRO A 256 -9.96 48.98 -26.92
C PRO A 256 -10.64 49.35 -25.59
N ALA A 257 -9.86 49.96 -24.69
CA ALA A 257 -10.37 50.48 -23.43
C ALA A 257 -11.58 51.37 -23.73
N LYS A 258 -12.77 50.98 -23.22
CA LYS A 258 -13.91 51.89 -23.18
C LYS A 258 -13.49 53.09 -22.34
N ASN A 259 -13.22 54.21 -23.00
CA ASN A 259 -13.09 55.50 -22.36
C ASN A 259 -14.46 55.87 -21.76
N GLU A 260 -14.68 55.52 -20.51
CA GLU A 260 -15.71 56.15 -19.69
C GLU A 260 -15.22 57.56 -19.34
N GLY A 261 -15.54 58.50 -20.23
CA GLY A 261 -15.05 59.87 -20.15
C GLY A 261 -15.89 60.85 -20.95
N GLU A 262 -17.22 60.67 -20.99
CA GLU A 262 -18.13 61.78 -21.30
C GLU A 262 -18.78 62.23 -20.00
N ALA A 263 -18.07 63.14 -19.31
CA ALA A 263 -18.64 63.97 -18.28
C ALA A 263 -19.68 64.89 -18.94
N SER A 264 -20.95 64.67 -18.60
CA SER A 264 -22.05 65.56 -18.91
C SER A 264 -21.83 66.91 -18.20
N SER A 265 -21.57 67.94 -19.00
CA SER A 265 -21.57 69.34 -18.55
C SER A 265 -23.02 69.80 -18.38
N PRO A 266 -23.46 70.28 -17.20
CA PRO A 266 -24.72 71.00 -17.10
C PRO A 266 -24.49 72.44 -17.56
N GLU A 267 -24.93 72.75 -18.79
CA GLU A 267 -24.99 74.13 -19.27
C GLU A 267 -26.09 74.86 -18.50
N ASN A 268 -25.63 75.74 -17.63
CA ASN A 268 -26.38 76.71 -16.85
C ASN A 268 -26.90 77.81 -17.80
N LYS A 269 -28.21 78.01 -17.91
CA LYS A 269 -28.78 79.26 -18.45
C LYS A 269 -29.93 79.76 -17.59
N ALA A 270 -29.80 81.06 -17.32
CA ALA A 270 -30.61 81.93 -16.48
C ALA A 270 -32.06 82.10 -16.97
#